data_AF-A0A933M8T6-F1
#
_entry.id   AF-A0A933M8T6-F1
#
_cell.length_a   1.000
_cell.length_b   1.000
_cell.length_c   1.000
_cell.angle_alpha   90.00
_cell.angle_beta   90.00
_cell.angle_gamma   90.00
#
_symmetry.space_group_name_H-M   'P 1'
#
loop_
_entity.id
_entity.type
_entity.pdbx_description
1 polymer ?
#
loop_
_entity_poly.entity_id
_entity_poly.type
_entity_poly.pdbx_seq_one_letter_code
_entity_poly.pdbx_strand_id
1 'polypeptide(L)'
;MRLKNTDLLRYALWLGVVGTANANRKHYGLPTTWAIHLTLNSVFLFMPELYRGASSFLRLDARARTQRDFITAAHGMVQDAVIENPNYALYVAPVALAYMVSHPQFNIYKGDLAKLRLFGFGLDALPHSATAFAFTNLVMDALRALRKHSPVNAKWYPLAARADQHSALVAGSVLASASALYESGEYAIHAEELRETNGDESKINLVWSAQDTLFDLLANTLGWLAAIVLRTRRRRVKARAAE
;
A
#
# COMPACT_ATOMS: atom_id res chain seq x y z
N MET A 1 21.13 -17.61 0.33
CA MET A 1 20.56 -16.24 0.31
C MET A 1 20.55 -15.75 1.75
N ARG A 2 21.21 -14.62 2.07
CA ARG A 2 21.26 -14.11 3.46
C ARG A 2 19.97 -13.33 3.73
N LEU A 3 19.19 -13.75 4.72
CA LEU A 3 17.98 -13.05 5.15
C LEU A 3 18.35 -11.64 5.62
N LYS A 4 17.68 -10.62 5.10
CA LYS A 4 17.82 -9.24 5.58
C LYS A 4 16.83 -9.00 6.73
N ASN A 5 17.12 -8.08 7.64
CA ASN A 5 16.20 -7.70 8.72
C ASN A 5 14.81 -7.28 8.20
N THR A 6 14.77 -6.70 6.99
CA THR A 6 13.55 -6.29 6.29
C THR A 6 12.71 -7.49 5.84
N ASP A 7 13.33 -8.63 5.53
CA ASP A 7 12.63 -9.86 5.18
C ASP A 7 11.94 -10.45 6.42
N LEU A 8 12.65 -10.45 7.55
CA LEU A 8 12.10 -10.87 8.84
C LEU A 8 10.88 -10.03 9.24
N LEU A 9 10.92 -8.71 9.02
CA LEU A 9 9.78 -7.84 9.29
C LEU A 9 8.57 -8.19 8.40
N ARG A 10 8.77 -8.43 7.09
CA ARG A 10 7.67 -8.83 6.20
C ARG A 10 7.05 -10.16 6.63
N TYR A 11 7.87 -11.13 7.02
CA TYR A 11 7.37 -12.43 7.49
C TYR A 11 6.65 -12.32 8.84
N ALA A 12 7.15 -11.49 9.76
CA ALA A 12 6.46 -11.20 11.02
C ALA A 12 5.09 -10.53 10.80
N LEU A 13 5.02 -9.54 9.91
CA LEU A 13 3.77 -8.91 9.51
C LEU A 13 2.81 -9.92 8.87
N TRP A 14 3.32 -10.81 8.01
CA TRP A 14 2.51 -11.84 7.37
C TRP A 14 1.93 -12.84 8.39
N LEU A 15 2.73 -13.26 9.38
CA LEU A 15 2.23 -14.10 10.46
C LEU A 15 1.14 -13.40 11.27
N GLY A 16 1.27 -12.10 11.51
CA GLY A 16 0.23 -11.27 12.12
C GLY A 16 -1.06 -11.28 11.29
N VAL A 17 -0.95 -11.03 9.98
CA VAL A 17 -2.07 -11.08 9.03
C VAL A 17 -2.75 -12.46 9.02
N VAL A 18 -1.99 -13.56 8.99
CA VAL A 18 -2.53 -14.92 9.05
C VAL A 18 -3.27 -15.17 10.36
N GLY A 19 -2.70 -14.71 11.48
CA GLY A 19 -3.34 -14.78 12.80
C GLY A 19 -4.69 -14.07 12.80
N THR A 20 -4.73 -12.82 12.34
CA THR A 20 -5.96 -12.03 12.25
C THR A 20 -6.96 -12.62 11.26
N ALA A 21 -6.51 -13.13 10.11
CA ALA A 21 -7.37 -13.81 9.14
C ALA A 21 -8.03 -15.06 9.73
N ASN A 22 -7.29 -15.88 10.46
CA ASN A 22 -7.86 -17.05 11.12
C ASN A 22 -8.83 -16.67 12.24
N ALA A 23 -8.56 -15.58 12.96
CA ALA A 23 -9.48 -15.07 13.99
C ALA A 23 -10.80 -14.56 13.37
N ASN A 24 -10.71 -13.73 12.32
CA ASN A 24 -11.87 -13.23 11.58
C ASN A 24 -12.68 -14.36 10.96
N ARG A 25 -12.02 -15.34 10.33
CA ARG A 25 -12.68 -16.55 9.80
C ARG A 25 -13.47 -17.31 10.87
N LYS A 26 -12.91 -17.48 12.07
CA LYS A 26 -13.57 -18.22 13.17
C LYS A 26 -14.71 -17.42 13.81
N HIS A 27 -14.54 -16.10 13.91
CA HIS A 27 -15.50 -15.25 14.61
C HIS A 27 -16.69 -14.84 13.73
N TYR A 28 -16.42 -14.35 12.51
CA TYR A 28 -17.46 -13.87 11.60
C TYR A 28 -17.94 -14.97 10.63
N GLY A 29 -17.06 -15.90 10.23
CA GLY A 29 -17.42 -16.97 9.29
C GLY A 29 -17.55 -16.54 7.83
N LEU A 30 -17.45 -15.23 7.54
CA LEU A 30 -17.65 -14.66 6.21
C LEU A 30 -16.31 -14.56 5.44
N PRO A 31 -16.19 -15.07 4.19
CA PRO A 31 -14.96 -15.03 3.40
C PRO A 31 -14.38 -13.63 3.17
N THR A 32 -15.24 -12.64 3.00
CA THR A 32 -14.88 -11.22 2.79
C THR A 32 -14.04 -10.64 3.93
N THR A 33 -14.26 -11.12 5.16
CA THR A 33 -13.54 -10.64 6.36
C THR A 33 -12.09 -11.12 6.47
N TRP A 34 -11.69 -12.11 5.67
CA TRP A 34 -10.35 -12.71 5.78
C TRP A 34 -9.68 -13.09 4.47
N ALA A 35 -10.39 -13.66 3.50
CA ALA A 35 -9.78 -14.22 2.30
C ALA A 35 -9.16 -13.14 1.42
N ILE A 36 -9.89 -12.05 1.18
CA ILE A 36 -9.43 -10.92 0.37
C ILE A 36 -8.24 -10.25 1.05
N HIS A 37 -8.35 -9.96 2.34
CA HIS A 37 -7.28 -9.31 3.11
C HIS A 37 -6.02 -10.17 3.21
N LEU A 38 -6.15 -11.48 3.46
CA LEU A 38 -5.03 -12.42 3.49
C LEU A 38 -4.35 -12.47 2.12
N THR A 39 -5.13 -12.54 1.04
CA THR A 39 -4.60 -12.61 -0.32
C THR A 39 -3.84 -11.35 -0.69
N LEU A 40 -4.45 -10.17 -0.53
CA LEU A 40 -3.84 -8.89 -0.87
C LEU A 40 -2.59 -8.63 -0.02
N ASN A 41 -2.65 -8.85 1.29
CA ASN A 41 -1.49 -8.72 2.15
C ASN A 41 -0.38 -9.71 1.80
N SER A 42 -0.72 -10.95 1.44
CA SER A 42 0.28 -11.92 0.98
C SER A 42 0.96 -11.45 -0.32
N VAL A 43 0.20 -10.91 -1.27
CA VAL A 43 0.78 -10.36 -2.52
C VAL A 43 1.74 -9.22 -2.21
N PHE A 44 1.36 -8.25 -1.38
CA PHE A 44 2.24 -7.13 -1.05
C PHE A 44 3.45 -7.56 -0.21
N LEU A 45 3.23 -8.39 0.82
CA LEU A 45 4.30 -8.82 1.71
C LEU A 45 5.29 -9.76 1.01
N PHE A 46 4.87 -10.57 0.04
CA PHE A 46 5.75 -11.45 -0.75
C PHE A 46 6.08 -10.94 -2.15
N MET A 47 5.73 -9.69 -2.48
CA MET A 47 6.05 -9.10 -3.79
C MET A 47 7.53 -9.28 -4.18
N PRO A 48 8.52 -9.15 -3.27
CA PRO A 48 9.90 -9.39 -3.63
C PRO A 48 10.19 -10.81 -4.13
N GLU A 49 9.64 -11.83 -3.47
CA GLU A 49 9.79 -13.23 -3.85
C GLU A 49 9.02 -13.54 -5.14
N LEU A 50 7.76 -13.08 -5.23
CA LEU A 50 6.92 -13.24 -6.41
C LEU A 50 7.60 -12.63 -7.64
N TYR A 51 8.14 -11.43 -7.49
CA TYR A 51 8.82 -10.73 -8.57
C TYR A 51 10.14 -11.38 -8.96
N ARG A 52 10.96 -11.86 -8.00
CA ARG A 52 12.18 -12.62 -8.32
C ARG A 52 11.85 -13.89 -9.12
N GLY A 53 10.79 -14.61 -8.72
CA GLY A 53 10.30 -15.78 -9.45
C GLY A 53 9.88 -15.42 -10.88
N ALA A 54 9.06 -14.39 -11.04
CA ALA A 54 8.62 -13.91 -12.34
C ALA A 54 9.77 -13.40 -13.22
N SER A 55 10.72 -12.65 -12.64
CA SER A 55 11.91 -12.15 -13.34
C SER A 55 12.77 -13.29 -13.87
N SER A 56 13.00 -14.32 -13.04
CA SER A 56 13.76 -15.51 -13.43
C SER A 56 13.06 -16.28 -14.54
N PHE A 57 11.75 -16.51 -14.40
CA PHE A 57 10.95 -17.25 -15.38
C PHE A 57 10.91 -16.54 -16.74
N LEU A 58 10.71 -15.22 -16.75
CA LEU A 58 10.66 -14.38 -17.96
C LEU A 58 12.05 -13.94 -18.45
N ARG A 59 13.12 -14.35 -17.77
CA ARG A 59 14.52 -14.00 -18.07
C ARG A 59 14.74 -12.48 -18.20
N LEU A 60 14.08 -11.68 -17.35
CA LEU A 60 14.11 -10.21 -17.43
C LEU A 60 15.52 -9.65 -17.18
N ASP A 61 16.27 -10.25 -16.27
CA ASP A 61 17.67 -9.85 -15.99
C ASP A 61 18.58 -10.05 -17.21
N ALA A 62 18.36 -11.12 -17.99
CA ALA A 62 19.12 -11.38 -19.21
C ALA A 62 18.72 -10.39 -20.32
N ARG A 63 17.42 -10.08 -20.45
CA ARG A 63 16.91 -9.08 -21.38
C ARG A 63 17.46 -7.69 -21.07
N ALA A 64 17.49 -7.30 -19.80
CA ALA A 64 17.99 -5.99 -19.37
C ALA A 64 19.48 -5.75 -19.71
N ARG A 65 20.27 -6.82 -19.91
CA ARG A 65 21.66 -6.72 -20.35
C ARG A 65 21.80 -6.46 -21.85
N THR A 66 20.84 -6.89 -22.66
CA THR A 66 20.93 -6.85 -24.13
C THR A 66 20.01 -5.84 -24.77
N GLN A 67 18.94 -5.45 -24.08
CA GLN A 67 17.92 -4.54 -24.59
C GLN A 67 17.78 -3.32 -23.68
N ARG A 68 17.39 -2.21 -24.31
CA ARG A 68 17.12 -0.93 -23.65
C ARG A 68 15.77 -0.42 -24.13
N ASP A 69 14.72 -0.98 -23.57
CA ASP A 69 13.33 -0.70 -23.90
C ASP A 69 12.47 -0.45 -22.64
N PHE A 70 11.18 -0.20 -22.85
CA PHE A 70 10.25 0.06 -21.75
C PHE A 70 10.15 -1.11 -20.76
N ILE A 71 10.20 -2.37 -21.23
CA ILE A 71 10.12 -3.55 -20.37
C ILE A 71 11.33 -3.61 -19.44
N THR A 72 12.53 -3.35 -19.97
CA THR A 72 13.76 -3.32 -19.16
C THR A 72 13.78 -2.15 -18.17
N ALA A 73 13.18 -1.00 -18.53
CA ALA A 73 13.05 0.12 -17.61
C ALA A 73 12.02 -0.12 -16.50
N ALA A 74 10.88 -0.73 -16.83
CA ALA A 74 9.88 -1.17 -15.87
C ALA A 74 10.46 -2.26 -14.95
N HIS A 75 11.29 -3.15 -15.49
CA HIS A 75 12.02 -4.14 -14.70
C HIS A 75 12.95 -3.47 -13.68
N GLY A 76 13.80 -2.54 -14.13
CA GLY A 76 14.67 -1.76 -13.24
C GLY A 76 13.90 -0.94 -12.20
N MET A 77 12.74 -0.39 -12.58
CA MET A 77 11.84 0.30 -11.65
C MET A 77 11.40 -0.62 -10.50
N VAL A 78 10.93 -1.83 -10.80
CA VAL A 78 10.46 -2.77 -9.77
C VAL A 78 11.63 -3.31 -8.94
N GLN A 79 12.79 -3.56 -9.56
CA GLN A 79 14.01 -3.92 -8.84
C GLN A 79 14.36 -2.87 -7.79
N ASP A 80 14.49 -1.60 -8.19
CA ASP A 80 14.82 -0.50 -7.27
C ASP A 80 13.74 -0.27 -6.20
N ALA A 81 12.45 -0.34 -6.56
CA ALA A 81 11.34 0.02 -5.66
C ALA A 81 10.97 -1.10 -4.66
N VAL A 82 11.16 -2.37 -5.05
CA VAL A 82 10.67 -3.54 -4.30
C VAL A 82 11.80 -4.43 -3.81
N ILE A 83 12.76 -4.77 -4.68
CA ILE A 83 13.79 -5.78 -4.38
C ILE A 83 14.98 -5.19 -3.64
N GLU A 84 15.49 -4.09 -4.15
CA GLU A 84 16.69 -3.42 -3.65
C GLU A 84 16.39 -2.39 -2.57
N ASN A 85 15.11 -2.03 -2.42
CA ASN A 85 14.64 -1.04 -1.46
C ASN A 85 14.73 -1.56 -0.01
N PRO A 86 15.64 -1.04 0.84
CA PRO A 86 15.76 -1.46 2.22
C PRO A 86 14.56 -1.03 3.08
N ASN A 87 13.69 -0.13 2.59
CA ASN A 87 12.51 0.34 3.30
C ASN A 87 11.22 -0.33 2.78
N TYR A 88 11.29 -1.28 1.85
CA TYR A 88 10.07 -1.86 1.25
C TYR A 88 9.11 -2.43 2.30
N ALA A 89 9.63 -3.12 3.31
CA ALA A 89 8.84 -3.63 4.42
C ALA A 89 8.06 -2.52 5.15
N LEU A 90 8.66 -1.34 5.33
CA LEU A 90 8.01 -0.18 5.94
C LEU A 90 6.94 0.45 5.04
N TYR A 91 7.05 0.27 3.71
CA TYR A 91 6.02 0.76 2.79
C TYR A 91 4.76 -0.11 2.78
N VAL A 92 4.89 -1.42 3.03
CA VAL A 92 3.75 -2.33 3.07
C VAL A 92 3.21 -2.58 4.48
N ALA A 93 3.98 -2.24 5.52
CA ALA A 93 3.57 -2.42 6.92
C ALA A 93 2.24 -1.75 7.28
N PRO A 94 1.93 -0.50 6.87
CA PRO A 94 0.66 0.13 7.22
C PRO A 94 -0.57 -0.67 6.77
N VAL A 95 -0.54 -1.24 5.56
CA VAL A 95 -1.65 -2.07 5.04
C VAL A 95 -1.83 -3.35 5.87
N ALA A 96 -0.73 -3.99 6.24
CA ALA A 96 -0.77 -5.20 7.08
C ALA A 96 -1.28 -4.88 8.49
N LEU A 97 -0.78 -3.80 9.09
CA LEU A 97 -1.18 -3.36 10.42
C LEU A 97 -2.64 -2.92 10.45
N ALA A 98 -3.12 -2.22 9.42
CA ALA A 98 -4.53 -1.86 9.23
C ALA A 98 -5.41 -3.11 9.33
N TYR A 99 -5.06 -4.17 8.59
CA TYR A 99 -5.81 -5.41 8.71
C TYR A 99 -5.67 -6.06 10.09
N MET A 100 -4.49 -6.07 10.69
CA MET A 100 -4.26 -6.68 12.02
C MET A 100 -5.12 -6.03 13.12
N VAL A 101 -5.38 -4.72 13.04
CA VAL A 101 -6.24 -4.00 13.98
C VAL A 101 -7.74 -4.16 13.69
N SER A 102 -8.11 -4.96 12.68
CA SER A 102 -9.49 -5.47 12.51
C SER A 102 -9.76 -6.75 13.31
N HIS A 103 -8.83 -7.20 14.16
CA HIS A 103 -8.99 -8.42 14.94
C HIS A 103 -10.25 -8.37 15.84
N PRO A 104 -11.05 -9.45 15.96
CA PRO A 104 -12.35 -9.42 16.66
C PRO A 104 -12.29 -8.96 18.13
N GLN A 105 -11.13 -9.10 18.78
CA GLN A 105 -10.95 -8.69 20.18
C GLN A 105 -10.65 -7.20 20.38
N PHE A 106 -10.19 -6.49 19.35
CA PHE A 106 -9.77 -5.09 19.45
C PHE A 106 -9.99 -4.34 18.12
N ASN A 107 -11.09 -4.65 17.44
CA ASN A 107 -11.41 -4.12 16.12
C ASN A 107 -11.60 -2.59 16.20
N ILE A 108 -10.77 -1.83 15.48
CA ILE A 108 -10.90 -0.36 15.42
C ILE A 108 -11.94 0.13 14.41
N TYR A 109 -12.43 -0.76 13.55
CA TYR A 109 -13.42 -0.49 12.50
C TYR A 109 -14.84 -0.87 12.94
N LYS A 110 -14.98 -1.57 14.08
CA LYS A 110 -16.28 -1.93 14.66
C LYS A 110 -16.27 -1.96 16.19
N GLY A 111 -17.40 -1.63 16.81
CA GLY A 111 -17.58 -1.71 18.26
C GLY A 111 -17.14 -0.43 18.98
N ASP A 112 -16.74 -0.55 20.25
CA ASP A 112 -16.50 0.64 21.08
C ASP A 112 -15.24 1.42 20.68
N LEU A 113 -14.19 0.75 20.20
CA LEU A 113 -13.00 1.41 19.67
C LEU A 113 -13.31 2.21 18.41
N ALA A 114 -14.20 1.71 17.57
CA ALA A 114 -14.66 2.40 16.37
C ALA A 114 -15.53 3.62 16.66
N LYS A 115 -15.95 3.86 17.91
CA LYS A 115 -16.66 5.10 18.31
C LYS A 115 -15.70 6.19 18.80
N LEU A 116 -14.45 5.84 19.07
CA LEU A 116 -13.45 6.82 19.51
C LEU A 116 -13.13 7.76 18.35
N ARG A 117 -13.28 9.06 18.59
CA ARG A 117 -13.12 10.10 17.58
C ARG A 117 -12.34 11.28 18.17
N LEU A 118 -11.43 11.85 17.39
CA LEU A 118 -10.72 13.08 17.68
C LEU A 118 -10.88 14.04 16.49
N PHE A 119 -11.56 15.18 16.69
CA PHE A 119 -11.91 16.12 15.63
C PHE A 119 -12.63 15.46 14.42
N GLY A 120 -13.45 14.45 14.69
CA GLY A 120 -14.17 13.69 13.66
C GLY A 120 -13.39 12.52 13.05
N PHE A 121 -12.07 12.44 13.25
CA PHE A 121 -11.26 11.30 12.80
C PHE A 121 -11.37 10.12 13.78
N GLY A 122 -11.68 8.94 13.25
CA GLY A 122 -11.62 7.69 13.99
C GLY A 122 -10.21 7.17 14.21
N LEU A 123 -10.09 6.04 14.90
CA LEU A 123 -8.82 5.33 15.05
C LEU A 123 -8.31 4.76 13.72
N ASP A 124 -9.21 4.47 12.79
CA ASP A 124 -8.98 4.07 11.39
C ASP A 124 -8.28 5.15 10.55
N ALA A 125 -8.41 6.43 10.91
CA ALA A 125 -7.64 7.50 10.26
C ALA A 125 -6.12 7.30 10.35
N LEU A 126 -5.63 6.60 11.39
CA LEU A 126 -4.20 6.27 11.53
C LEU A 126 -3.72 5.32 10.43
N PRO A 127 -4.31 4.12 10.22
CA PRO A 127 -3.92 3.27 9.11
C PRO A 127 -4.16 3.90 7.73
N HIS A 128 -5.21 4.69 7.52
CA HIS A 128 -5.42 5.41 6.26
C HIS A 128 -4.29 6.39 5.96
N SER A 129 -4.00 7.31 6.89
CA SER A 129 -2.92 8.29 6.72
C SER A 129 -1.53 7.66 6.59
N ALA A 130 -1.24 6.61 7.38
CA ALA A 130 0.02 5.89 7.30
C ALA A 130 0.17 5.14 5.96
N THR A 131 -0.89 4.51 5.47
CA THR A 131 -0.92 3.82 4.17
C THR A 131 -0.72 4.81 3.04
N ALA A 132 -1.45 5.93 3.03
CA ALA A 132 -1.30 6.97 2.03
C ALA A 132 0.11 7.57 2.03
N PHE A 133 0.70 7.80 3.20
CA PHE A 133 2.08 8.29 3.33
C PHE A 133 3.10 7.33 2.72
N ALA A 134 2.99 6.04 3.08
CA ALA A 134 3.89 5.00 2.60
C ALA A 134 3.73 4.78 1.09
N PHE A 135 2.50 4.64 0.62
CA PHE A 135 2.14 4.47 -0.77
C PHE A 135 2.65 5.62 -1.64
N THR A 136 2.42 6.86 -1.20
CA THR A 136 2.89 8.07 -1.89
C THR A 136 4.41 8.04 -2.06
N ASN A 137 5.16 7.70 -1.00
CA ASN A 137 6.62 7.60 -1.09
C ASN A 137 7.09 6.49 -2.04
N LEU A 138 6.46 5.31 -1.98
CA LEU A 138 6.76 4.19 -2.86
C LEU A 138 6.53 4.56 -4.33
N VAL A 139 5.38 5.16 -4.67
CA VAL A 139 5.09 5.60 -6.05
C VAL A 139 6.12 6.63 -6.51
N MET A 140 6.43 7.62 -5.68
CA MET A 140 7.43 8.63 -6.04
C MET A 140 8.86 8.06 -6.16
N ASP A 141 9.19 6.95 -5.49
CA ASP A 141 10.47 6.26 -5.67
C ASP A 141 10.47 5.39 -6.93
N ALA A 142 9.35 4.71 -7.22
CA ALA A 142 9.15 3.96 -8.45
C ALA A 142 9.25 4.88 -9.69
N LEU A 143 8.60 6.05 -9.69
CA LEU A 143 8.69 6.99 -10.81
C LEU A 143 10.12 7.50 -11.04
N ARG A 144 10.87 7.78 -9.96
CA ARG A 144 12.29 8.11 -10.08
C ARG A 144 13.08 6.97 -10.68
N ALA A 145 12.86 5.75 -10.20
CA ALA A 145 13.55 4.56 -10.69
C ALA A 145 13.22 4.30 -12.17
N LEU A 146 11.96 4.46 -12.58
CA LEU A 146 11.54 4.36 -13.98
C LEU A 146 12.35 5.33 -14.83
N ARG A 147 12.39 6.62 -14.47
CA ARG A 147 13.19 7.62 -15.18
C ARG A 147 14.68 7.23 -15.22
N LYS A 148 15.26 6.81 -14.09
CA LYS A 148 16.67 6.39 -13.99
C LYS A 148 17.01 5.26 -14.97
N HIS A 149 16.12 4.29 -15.11
CA HIS A 149 16.30 3.14 -16.00
C HIS A 149 15.79 3.37 -17.43
N SER A 150 15.23 4.54 -17.72
CA SER A 150 14.74 4.89 -19.05
C SER A 150 15.90 5.31 -19.96
N PRO A 151 16.03 4.73 -21.18
CA PRO A 151 17.04 5.18 -22.13
C PRO A 151 16.78 6.63 -22.56
N VAL A 152 17.78 7.50 -22.46
CA VAL A 152 17.64 8.94 -22.76
C VAL A 152 17.20 9.23 -24.19
N ASN A 153 17.47 8.31 -25.12
CA ASN A 153 17.10 8.38 -26.53
C ASN A 153 15.73 7.74 -26.84
N ALA A 154 15.04 7.17 -25.86
CA ALA A 154 13.72 6.57 -26.07
C ALA A 154 12.65 7.65 -26.29
N LYS A 155 11.75 7.43 -27.26
CA LYS A 155 10.64 8.38 -27.57
C LYS A 155 9.75 8.70 -26.36
N TRP A 156 9.65 7.78 -25.40
CA TRP A 156 8.83 7.90 -24.20
C TRP A 156 9.60 8.43 -22.98
N TYR A 157 10.92 8.63 -23.08
CA TYR A 157 11.73 9.22 -22.00
C TYR A 157 11.17 10.56 -21.48
N PRO A 158 10.68 11.49 -22.33
CA PRO A 158 10.08 12.74 -21.85
C PRO A 158 8.88 12.51 -20.91
N LEU A 159 8.10 11.46 -21.13
CA LEU A 159 6.98 11.09 -20.25
C LEU A 159 7.49 10.59 -18.90
N ALA A 160 8.49 9.70 -18.88
CA ALA A 160 9.10 9.21 -17.64
C ALA A 160 9.75 10.36 -16.84
N ALA A 161 10.46 11.27 -17.51
CA ALA A 161 11.05 12.45 -16.89
C ALA A 161 10.00 13.39 -16.30
N ARG A 162 8.91 13.66 -17.04
CA ARG A 162 7.79 14.48 -16.55
C ARG A 162 7.07 13.80 -15.38
N ALA A 163 6.88 12.49 -15.42
CA ALA A 163 6.26 11.74 -14.32
C ALA A 163 7.09 11.81 -13.03
N ASP A 164 8.42 11.69 -13.09
CA ASP A 164 9.31 11.90 -11.94
C ASP A 164 9.30 13.37 -11.47
N GLN A 165 9.31 14.35 -12.38
CA GLN A 165 9.24 15.77 -12.04
C GLN A 165 7.95 16.12 -11.29
N HIS A 166 6.82 15.54 -11.71
CA HIS A 166 5.50 15.72 -11.10
C HIS A 166 5.09 14.55 -10.22
N SER A 167 6.05 13.82 -9.63
CA SER A 167 5.79 12.57 -8.92
C SER A 167 4.78 12.71 -7.78
N ALA A 168 4.73 13.88 -7.13
CA ALA A 168 3.77 14.18 -6.07
C ALA A 168 2.31 14.19 -6.58
N LEU A 169 2.08 14.80 -7.75
CA LEU A 169 0.76 14.85 -8.38
C LEU A 169 0.36 13.48 -8.90
N VAL A 170 1.28 12.78 -9.58
CA VAL A 170 1.02 11.42 -10.07
C VAL A 170 0.69 10.48 -8.91
N ALA A 171 1.46 10.52 -7.83
CA ALA A 171 1.18 9.72 -6.63
C ALA A 171 -0.16 10.07 -6.00
N GLY A 172 -0.53 11.36 -5.96
CA GLY A 172 -1.84 11.82 -5.49
C GLY A 172 -2.98 11.30 -6.36
N SER A 173 -2.84 11.34 -7.68
CA SER A 173 -3.84 10.79 -8.61
C SER A 173 -4.00 9.27 -8.44
N VAL A 174 -2.89 8.53 -8.34
CA VAL A 174 -2.95 7.07 -8.12
C VAL A 174 -3.55 6.76 -6.75
N LEU A 175 -3.21 7.51 -5.71
CA LEU A 175 -3.81 7.36 -4.38
C LEU A 175 -5.31 7.60 -4.43
N ALA A 176 -5.76 8.68 -5.06
CA ALA A 176 -7.19 8.98 -5.19
C ALA A 176 -7.95 7.86 -5.92
N SER A 177 -7.38 7.29 -6.99
CA SER A 177 -7.95 6.12 -7.67
C SER A 177 -7.98 4.89 -6.77
N ALA A 178 -6.91 4.63 -6.02
CA ALA A 178 -6.83 3.50 -5.10
C ALA A 178 -7.85 3.65 -3.96
N SER A 179 -7.99 4.84 -3.38
CA SER A 179 -9.01 5.14 -2.37
C SER A 179 -10.41 4.94 -2.93
N ALA A 180 -10.72 5.46 -4.12
CA ALA A 180 -12.04 5.27 -4.73
C ALA A 180 -12.39 3.77 -4.93
N LEU A 181 -11.43 2.97 -5.39
CA LEU A 181 -11.60 1.52 -5.52
C LEU A 181 -11.77 0.83 -4.17
N TYR A 182 -10.99 1.24 -3.16
CA TYR A 182 -11.03 0.69 -1.81
C TYR A 182 -12.38 0.95 -1.14
N GLU A 183 -12.82 2.21 -1.09
CA GLU A 183 -14.11 2.62 -0.50
C GLU A 183 -15.30 1.96 -1.22
N SER A 184 -15.26 1.88 -2.54
CA SER A 184 -16.30 1.19 -3.31
C SER A 184 -16.33 -0.32 -3.01
N GLY A 185 -15.15 -0.92 -2.79
CA GLY A 185 -15.01 -2.31 -2.39
C GLY A 185 -15.55 -2.56 -0.98
N GLU A 186 -15.24 -1.69 -0.02
CA GLU A 186 -15.78 -1.78 1.34
C GLU A 186 -17.30 -1.62 1.37
N TYR A 187 -17.85 -0.66 0.61
CA TYR A 187 -19.29 -0.54 0.44
C TYR A 187 -19.93 -1.82 -0.10
N ALA A 188 -19.34 -2.41 -1.15
CA ALA A 188 -19.84 -3.65 -1.74
C ALA A 188 -19.76 -4.84 -0.77
N ILE A 189 -18.66 -4.96 -0.03
CA ILE A 189 -18.48 -5.98 1.01
C ILE A 189 -19.51 -5.78 2.13
N HIS A 190 -19.68 -4.57 2.63
CA HIS A 190 -20.64 -4.25 3.68
C HIS A 190 -22.07 -4.63 3.28
N ALA A 191 -22.50 -4.25 2.07
CA ALA A 191 -23.82 -4.58 1.55
C ALA A 191 -24.02 -6.10 1.41
N GLU A 192 -23.00 -6.82 0.95
CA GLU A 192 -23.06 -8.28 0.81
C GLU A 192 -23.08 -9.00 2.16
N GLU A 193 -22.23 -8.59 3.10
CA GLU A 193 -22.19 -9.17 4.45
C GLU A 193 -23.52 -8.95 5.18
N LEU A 194 -24.13 -7.76 5.08
CA LEU A 194 -25.47 -7.52 5.62
C LEU A 194 -26.53 -8.41 4.98
N ARG A 195 -26.46 -8.66 3.67
CA ARG A 195 -27.38 -9.54 2.97
C ARG A 195 -27.25 -10.98 3.48
N GLU A 196 -26.03 -11.48 3.65
CA GLU A 196 -25.76 -12.83 4.16
C GLU A 196 -26.17 -13.01 5.63
N THR A 197 -26.12 -11.95 6.44
CA THR A 197 -26.46 -12.01 7.86
C THR A 197 -27.90 -11.62 8.18
N ASN A 198 -28.75 -11.40 7.17
CA ASN A 198 -30.12 -10.89 7.31
C ASN A 198 -30.18 -9.53 8.04
N GLY A 199 -29.22 -8.65 7.78
CA GLY A 199 -29.13 -7.31 8.34
C GLY A 199 -28.51 -7.25 9.74
N ASP A 200 -27.97 -8.36 10.24
CA ASP A 200 -27.36 -8.42 11.56
C ASP A 200 -25.92 -7.87 11.54
N GLU A 201 -25.80 -6.57 11.82
CA GLU A 201 -24.51 -5.87 11.92
C GLU A 201 -23.57 -6.48 12.96
N SER A 202 -24.06 -7.24 13.96
CA SER A 202 -23.18 -7.88 14.94
C SER A 202 -22.32 -8.98 14.33
N LYS A 203 -22.70 -9.52 13.17
CA LYS A 203 -22.04 -10.63 12.47
C LYS A 203 -21.09 -10.23 11.33
N ILE A 204 -20.99 -8.94 11.01
CA ILE A 204 -20.12 -8.42 9.94
C ILE A 204 -18.83 -7.83 10.53
N ASN A 205 -17.74 -7.73 9.77
CA ASN A 205 -16.45 -7.26 10.31
C ASN A 205 -16.29 -5.73 10.25
N LEU A 206 -16.91 -5.10 9.26
CA LEU A 206 -16.75 -3.68 8.98
C LEU A 206 -18.11 -3.04 8.67
N VAL A 207 -18.33 -1.85 9.22
CA VAL A 207 -19.52 -1.03 8.94
C VAL A 207 -19.08 0.12 8.06
N TRP A 208 -19.66 0.21 6.87
CA TRP A 208 -19.36 1.31 5.95
C TRP A 208 -20.33 2.47 6.18
N SER A 209 -19.83 3.70 6.16
CA SER A 209 -20.67 4.90 6.16
C SER A 209 -20.06 6.01 5.31
N ALA A 210 -20.92 6.82 4.68
CA ALA A 210 -20.45 7.97 3.89
C ALA A 210 -19.67 8.99 4.72
N GLN A 211 -19.98 9.09 6.02
CA GLN A 211 -19.27 9.97 6.94
C GLN A 211 -17.86 9.45 7.21
N ASP A 212 -17.69 8.17 7.52
CA ASP A 212 -16.37 7.58 7.77
C ASP A 212 -15.53 7.62 6.49
N THR A 213 -16.09 7.27 5.32
CA THR A 213 -15.42 7.42 4.02
C THR A 213 -14.90 8.85 3.80
N LEU A 214 -15.66 9.89 4.15
CA LEU A 214 -15.15 11.27 4.05
C LEU A 214 -13.91 11.48 4.93
N PHE A 215 -13.93 11.00 6.16
CA PHE A 215 -12.77 11.12 7.06
C PHE A 215 -11.59 10.26 6.62
N ASP A 216 -11.82 9.11 6.00
CA ASP A 216 -10.77 8.26 5.43
C ASP A 216 -10.11 8.92 4.22
N LEU A 217 -10.90 9.57 3.36
CA LEU A 217 -10.38 10.39 2.26
C LEU A 217 -9.55 11.59 2.77
N LEU A 218 -10.01 12.24 3.84
CA LEU A 218 -9.23 13.32 4.49
C LEU A 218 -7.93 12.77 5.11
N ALA A 219 -7.98 11.63 5.79
CA ALA A 219 -6.81 10.98 6.37
C ALA A 219 -5.79 10.57 5.31
N ASN A 220 -6.25 10.00 4.19
CA ASN A 220 -5.42 9.70 3.02
C ASN A 220 -4.75 10.97 2.47
N THR A 221 -5.52 12.06 2.37
CA THR A 221 -4.99 13.37 1.92
C THR A 221 -3.91 13.89 2.86
N LEU A 222 -4.08 13.78 4.17
CA LEU A 222 -3.07 14.16 5.17
C LEU A 222 -1.79 13.32 5.03
N GLY A 223 -1.92 12.01 4.82
CA GLY A 223 -0.79 11.11 4.56
C GLY A 223 0.00 11.49 3.31
N TRP A 224 -0.70 11.80 2.21
CA TRP A 224 -0.10 12.27 0.97
C TRP A 224 0.64 13.61 1.13
N LEU A 225 0.02 14.60 1.78
CA LEU A 225 0.64 15.90 2.04
C LEU A 225 1.88 15.77 2.92
N ALA A 226 1.81 14.95 3.98
CA ALA A 226 2.95 14.69 4.87
C ALA A 226 4.13 14.08 4.09
N ALA A 227 3.87 13.15 3.17
CA ALA A 227 4.90 12.56 2.32
C ALA A 227 5.60 13.61 1.44
N ILE A 228 4.84 14.52 0.83
CA ILE A 228 5.36 15.61 -0.01
C ILE A 228 6.23 16.56 0.81
N VAL A 229 5.73 17.02 1.96
CA VAL A 229 6.42 18.00 2.81
C VAL A 229 7.74 17.43 3.32
N LEU A 230 7.75 16.21 3.87
CA LEU A 230 8.96 15.59 4.40
C LEU A 230 10.01 15.32 3.31
N ARG A 231 9.57 14.92 2.11
CA ARG A 231 10.48 14.67 0.98
C ARG A 231 11.09 15.95 0.44
N THR A 232 10.32 17.02 0.35
CA THR A 232 10.80 18.36 -0.06
C THR A 232 11.82 18.89 0.94
N ARG A 233 11.55 18.76 2.25
CA ARG A 233 12.48 19.17 3.31
C ARG A 233 13.80 18.41 3.21
N ARG A 234 13.79 17.09 3.05
CA ARG A 234 15.00 16.28 2.89
C ARG A 234 15.86 16.71 1.70
N ARG A 235 15.24 17.02 0.56
CA ARG A 235 15.98 17.52 -0.63
C ARG A 235 16.67 18.85 -0.35
N ARG A 236 15.97 19.80 0.29
CA ARG A 236 16.53 21.12 0.66
C ARG A 236 17.70 21.00 1.64
N VAL A 237 17.58 20.14 2.64
CA VAL A 237 18.67 19.90 3.62
C VAL A 237 19.90 19.31 2.93
N LYS A 238 19.72 18.34 2.03
CA LYS A 238 20.85 17.76 1.27
C LYS A 238 21.54 18.77 0.34
N ALA A 239 20.78 19.67 -0.29
CA ALA A 239 21.35 20.72 -1.15
C ALA A 239 22.23 21.68 -0.34
N ARG A 240 21.75 22.15 0.81
CA ARG A 240 22.50 23.04 1.71
C ARG A 240 23.75 22.40 2.34
N ALA A 241 23.78 21.07 2.47
CA ALA A 241 24.94 20.37 3.00
C ALA A 241 26.02 20.10 1.93
N ALA A 242 25.73 20.37 0.66
CA ALA A 242 26.65 20.22 -0.46
C ALA A 242 27.23 21.57 -0.94
N GLU A 243 26.79 22.68 -0.33
CA GLU A 243 27.33 24.04 -0.45
C GLU A 243 28.37 24.28 0.65
#